data_AF-A0A4Y2DGB0-F1
#
_entry.id   AF-A0A4Y2DGB0-F1
#
_cell.length_a   1.000
_cell.length_b   1.000
_cell.length_c   1.000
_cell.angle_alpha   90.00
_cell.angle_beta   90.00
_cell.angle_gamma   90.00
#
_symmetry.space_group_name_H-M   'P 1'
#
loop_
_entity.id
_entity.type
_entity.pdbx_description
1 polymer ?
#
loop_
_entity_poly.entity_id
_entity_poly.type
_entity_poly.pdbx_seq_one_letter_code
_entity_poly.pdbx_strand_id
1 'polypeptide(L)'
;MMDSSRSAQRTVIQFLRAKREHDSQIYRRMKEVYGEQCLALSTIFRWCQRYEAGRINIKDVVTNSATTSTVNELIRQNRLTTTPEIAVELLIIKGTVHHIIHRKLGYGKVCAQWVPKHLSANQKTARMGICLTSVSMSMAIIYSCTVPHEL
;
A
#
# COMPACT_ATOMS: atom_id res chain seq x y z
N MET A 1 7.84 22.43 29.40
CA MET A 1 7.88 20.99 29.02
C MET A 1 8.11 20.94 27.52
N MET A 2 9.21 20.35 27.06
CA MET A 2 9.56 20.28 25.63
C MET A 2 8.64 19.28 24.93
N ASP A 3 8.15 19.59 23.72
CA ASP A 3 7.36 18.62 22.93
C ASP A 3 8.26 17.44 22.53
N SER A 4 7.99 16.27 23.12
CA SER A 4 8.72 15.03 22.83
C SER A 4 8.08 14.20 21.71
N SER A 5 7.11 14.76 20.97
CA SER A 5 6.50 14.08 19.83
C SER A 5 7.55 13.63 18.81
N ARG A 6 7.29 12.49 18.14
CA ARG A 6 8.21 11.96 17.11
C ARG A 6 8.43 12.95 15.97
N SER A 7 7.41 13.76 15.65
CA SER A 7 7.49 14.85 14.67
C SER A 7 8.45 15.95 15.13
N ALA A 8 8.34 16.43 16.36
CA ALA A 8 9.22 17.47 16.90
C ALA A 8 10.68 17.01 16.91
N GLN A 9 10.94 15.79 17.38
CA GLN A 9 12.28 15.18 17.36
C GLN A 9 12.88 15.10 15.95
N ARG A 10 12.08 14.77 14.93
CA ARG A 10 12.55 14.72 13.52
C ARG A 10 12.89 16.09 12.95
N THR A 11 12.15 17.13 13.32
CA THR A 11 12.47 18.52 12.95
C THR A 11 13.81 18.94 13.53
N VAL A 12 14.09 18.57 14.79
CA VAL A 12 15.39 18.85 15.43
C VAL A 12 16.53 18.12 14.70
N ILE A 13 16.34 16.85 14.34
CA ILE A 13 17.33 16.09 13.55
C ILE A 13 17.62 16.80 12.21
N GLN A 14 16.58 17.29 11.53
CA GLN A 14 16.73 18.01 10.27
C GLN A 14 17.57 19.28 10.44
N PHE A 15 17.26 20.07 11.46
CA PHE A 15 17.99 21.30 11.77
C PHE A 15 19.46 21.03 12.06
N LEU A 16 19.76 20.02 12.88
CA LEU A 16 21.14 19.63 13.20
C LEU A 16 21.88 19.10 11.96
N ARG A 17 21.19 18.37 11.07
CA ARG A 17 21.79 17.93 9.81
C ARG A 17 22.04 19.09 8.84
N ALA A 18 21.14 20.08 8.78
CA ALA A 18 21.35 21.31 8.00
C ALA A 18 22.56 22.11 8.49
N LYS A 19 22.87 22.04 9.79
CA LYS A 19 24.12 22.54 10.38
C LYS A 19 25.36 21.70 10.07
N ARG A 20 25.22 20.62 9.28
CA ARG A 20 26.28 19.66 8.91
C ARG A 20 26.93 18.95 10.09
N GLU A 21 26.17 18.71 11.16
CA GLU A 21 26.66 17.91 12.28
C GLU A 21 26.74 16.42 11.92
N HIS A 22 27.74 15.74 12.46
CA HIS A 22 27.93 14.30 12.26
C HIS A 22 26.89 13.49 13.05
N ASP A 23 26.47 12.35 12.51
CA ASP A 23 25.36 11.54 13.05
C ASP A 23 25.54 11.17 14.53
N SER A 24 26.77 10.86 14.95
CA SER A 24 27.11 10.58 16.34
C SER A 24 26.89 11.78 17.28
N GLN A 25 27.17 13.00 16.81
CA GLN A 25 26.95 14.23 17.58
C GLN A 25 25.46 14.56 17.67
N ILE A 26 24.71 14.32 16.58
CA ILE A 26 23.26 14.48 16.56
C ILE A 26 22.62 13.55 17.60
N TYR A 27 23.03 12.27 17.66
CA TYR A 27 22.51 11.34 18.67
C TYR A 27 22.78 11.81 20.09
N ARG A 28 24.03 12.23 20.38
CA ARG A 28 24.41 12.70 21.72
C ARG A 28 23.52 13.87 22.17
N ARG A 29 23.36 14.88 21.31
CA ARG A 29 22.51 16.05 21.60
C ARG A 29 21.04 15.69 21.74
N MET A 30 20.54 14.77 20.91
CA MET A 30 19.17 14.26 21.03
C MET A 30 18.96 13.54 22.37
N LYS A 31 19.91 12.70 22.81
CA LYS A 31 19.81 11.98 24.08
C LYS A 31 19.94 12.93 25.29
N GLU A 32 20.76 13.97 25.19
CA GLU A 32 20.88 15.02 26.23
C GLU A 32 19.56 15.79 26.42
N VAL A 33 18.83 16.09 25.34
CA VAL A 33 17.58 16.87 25.41
C VAL A 33 16.35 16.02 25.74
N TYR A 34 16.21 14.85 25.10
CA TYR A 34 14.99 14.02 25.19
C TYR A 34 15.13 12.85 26.19
N GLY A 35 16.33 12.53 26.66
CA GLY A 35 16.58 11.50 27.66
C GLY A 35 16.00 10.14 27.25
N GLU A 36 15.12 9.58 28.09
CA GLU A 36 14.44 8.30 27.84
C GLU A 36 13.40 8.35 26.72
N GLN A 37 12.89 9.54 26.39
CA GLN A 37 11.93 9.72 25.31
C GLN A 37 12.61 9.92 23.94
N CYS A 38 13.95 9.89 23.89
CA CYS A 38 14.72 10.05 22.66
C CYS A 38 14.44 8.91 21.67
N LEU A 39 14.34 9.25 20.38
CA LEU A 39 14.32 8.26 19.31
C LEU A 39 15.54 7.34 19.36
N ALA A 40 15.34 6.07 19.00
CA ALA A 40 16.41 5.10 18.91
C ALA A 40 17.50 5.53 17.90
N LEU A 41 18.75 5.20 18.19
CA LEU A 41 19.94 5.53 17.37
C LEU A 41 19.73 5.19 15.89
N SER A 42 19.25 3.99 15.59
CA SER A 42 18.98 3.52 14.23
C SER A 42 17.93 4.37 13.49
N THR A 43 16.94 4.91 14.23
CA THR A 43 15.92 5.79 13.65
C THR A 43 16.50 7.16 13.34
N ILE A 44 17.34 7.71 14.24
CA ILE A 44 18.02 8.99 14.03
C ILE A 44 18.93 8.93 12.80
N PHE A 45 19.79 7.93 12.69
CA PHE A 45 20.70 7.78 11.55
C PHE A 45 19.96 7.63 10.23
N ARG A 46 18.86 6.85 10.22
CA ARG A 46 17.99 6.74 9.05
C ARG A 46 17.37 8.08 8.64
N TRP A 47 17.07 8.97 9.59
CA TRP A 47 16.59 10.32 9.28
C TRP A 47 17.71 11.23 8.78
N CYS A 48 18.91 11.17 9.35
CA CYS A 48 20.08 11.91 8.86
C CYS A 48 20.38 11.58 7.40
N GLN A 49 20.45 10.29 7.05
CA GLN A 49 20.65 9.83 5.67
C GLN A 49 19.56 10.33 4.71
N ARG A 50 18.31 10.42 5.18
CA ARG A 50 17.19 10.92 4.38
C ARG A 50 17.31 12.41 4.09
N TYR A 51 17.65 13.19 5.10
CA TYR A 51 17.85 14.62 4.92
C TYR A 51 19.06 14.93 4.04
N GLU A 52 20.13 14.12 4.14
CA GLU A 52 21.27 14.21 3.22
C GLU A 52 20.86 13.95 1.77
N ALA A 53 19.96 12.98 1.54
CA ALA A 53 19.40 12.68 0.22
C ALA A 53 18.34 13.71 -0.25
N GLY A 54 18.23 14.87 0.40
CA GLY A 54 17.28 15.94 0.03
C GLY A 54 15.81 15.62 0.31
N ARG A 55 15.50 14.59 1.09
CA ARG A 55 14.12 14.20 1.41
C ARG A 55 13.59 14.99 2.61
N ILE A 56 12.94 16.12 2.34
CA ILE A 56 12.52 17.15 3.33
C ILE A 56 11.15 16.85 3.99
N ASN A 57 10.53 15.69 3.77
CA ASN A 57 9.18 15.44 4.30
C ASN A 57 9.21 15.12 5.81
N ILE A 58 9.22 16.18 6.64
CA ILE A 58 9.30 16.19 8.11
C ILE A 58 8.02 15.65 8.75
N LYS A 59 6.88 15.86 8.08
CA LYS A 59 5.60 15.37 8.56
C LYS A 59 5.59 13.86 8.31
N ASP A 60 5.28 13.07 9.35
CA ASP A 60 4.51 11.84 9.13
C ASP A 60 3.42 12.27 8.17
N VAL A 61 3.50 11.84 6.90
CA VAL A 61 2.57 12.28 5.85
C VAL A 61 1.20 12.12 6.45
N VAL A 62 0.62 13.26 6.88
CA VAL A 62 -0.79 13.35 7.21
C VAL A 62 -1.38 12.75 5.97
N THR A 63 -1.98 11.59 6.18
CA THR A 63 -2.34 10.72 5.10
C THR A 63 -3.57 11.37 4.50
N ASN A 64 -3.31 12.43 3.72
CA ASN A 64 -4.27 13.31 3.14
C ASN A 64 -5.16 12.42 2.29
N SER A 65 -6.46 12.72 2.30
CA SER A 65 -7.41 12.03 1.43
C SER A 65 -6.89 11.98 -0.01
N ALA A 66 -6.29 13.07 -0.49
CA ALA A 66 -5.62 13.16 -1.79
C ALA A 66 -4.59 12.04 -2.02
N THR A 67 -3.60 11.88 -1.14
CA THR A 67 -2.57 10.84 -1.27
C THR A 67 -3.15 9.43 -1.21
N THR A 68 -4.18 9.23 -0.37
CA THR A 68 -4.88 7.94 -0.28
C THR A 68 -5.61 7.61 -1.59
N SER A 69 -6.25 8.61 -2.20
CA SER A 69 -6.90 8.48 -3.50
C SER A 69 -5.90 8.18 -4.61
N THR A 70 -4.77 8.89 -4.68
CA THR A 70 -3.74 8.63 -5.70
C THR A 70 -3.17 7.22 -5.57
N VAL A 71 -2.88 6.74 -4.35
CA VAL A 71 -2.45 5.36 -4.14
C VAL A 71 -3.52 4.37 -4.61
N ASN A 72 -4.80 4.65 -4.33
CA ASN A 72 -5.89 3.79 -4.79
C ASN A 72 -6.01 3.78 -6.34
N GLU A 73 -5.84 4.93 -6.99
CA GLU A 73 -5.86 5.03 -8.45
C GLU A 73 -4.73 4.22 -9.10
N LEU A 74 -3.49 4.33 -8.60
CA LEU A 74 -2.35 3.54 -9.09
C LEU A 74 -2.61 2.03 -8.97
N ILE A 75 -3.18 1.59 -7.85
CA ILE A 75 -3.56 0.18 -7.65
C ILE A 75 -4.70 -0.23 -8.59
N ARG A 76 -5.65 0.66 -8.89
CA ARG A 76 -6.76 0.37 -9.82
C ARG A 76 -6.28 0.29 -11.27
N GLN A 77 -5.30 1.11 -11.67
CA GLN A 77 -4.70 1.07 -13.00
C GLN A 77 -3.92 -0.22 -13.23
N ASN A 78 -3.11 -0.63 -12.25
CA ASN A 78 -2.39 -1.90 -12.32
C ASN A 78 -2.45 -2.63 -10.97
N ARG A 79 -3.19 -3.75 -10.96
CA ARG A 79 -3.39 -4.59 -9.76
C ARG A 79 -2.13 -5.35 -9.35
N LEU A 80 -1.08 -5.37 -10.20
CA LEU A 80 0.19 -6.03 -9.93
C LEU A 80 1.27 -5.07 -9.37
N THR A 81 0.97 -3.77 -9.26
CA THR A 81 1.93 -2.77 -8.78
C THR A 81 2.40 -3.09 -7.36
N THR A 82 3.71 -2.99 -7.14
CA THR A 82 4.32 -3.31 -5.86
C THR A 82 4.39 -2.09 -4.93
N THR A 83 4.37 -2.32 -3.61
CA THR A 83 4.54 -1.25 -2.61
C THR A 83 5.79 -0.36 -2.83
N PRO A 84 6.99 -0.90 -3.17
CA PRO A 84 8.15 -0.07 -3.46
C PRO A 84 8.00 0.76 -4.74
N GLU A 85 7.34 0.27 -5.79
CA GLU A 85 7.07 1.07 -7.00
C GLU A 85 6.24 2.31 -6.67
N ILE A 86 5.13 2.14 -5.95
CA ILE A 86 4.26 3.26 -5.50
C ILE A 86 5.04 4.24 -4.60
N ALA A 87 5.94 3.71 -3.76
CA ALA A 87 6.76 4.54 -2.87
C ALA A 87 7.74 5.42 -3.67
N VAL A 88 8.33 4.89 -4.73
CA VAL A 88 9.22 5.65 -5.61
C VAL A 88 8.42 6.67 -6.42
N GLU A 89 7.30 6.25 -7.02
CA GLU A 89 6.47 7.10 -7.87
C GLU A 89 5.91 8.32 -7.12
N LEU A 90 5.40 8.11 -5.91
CA LEU A 90 4.83 9.19 -5.10
C LEU A 90 5.87 9.88 -4.20
N LEU A 91 7.13 9.42 -4.21
CA LEU A 91 8.18 9.86 -3.29
C LEU A 91 7.79 9.72 -1.80
N ILE A 92 7.00 8.68 -1.50
CA ILE A 92 6.48 8.38 -0.15
C ILE A 92 7.30 7.25 0.48
N ILE A 93 7.39 7.25 1.81
CA ILE A 93 8.03 6.17 2.54
C ILE A 93 7.23 4.86 2.33
N LYS A 94 7.93 3.78 1.96
CA LYS A 94 7.35 2.43 1.80
C LYS A 94 6.42 2.02 2.96
N GLY A 95 6.82 2.32 4.20
CA GLY A 95 5.99 2.04 5.39
C GLY A 95 4.66 2.80 5.41
N THR A 96 4.65 4.05 4.94
CA THR A 96 3.42 4.83 4.80
C THR A 96 2.52 4.27 3.70
N VAL A 97 3.10 3.90 2.55
CA VAL A 97 2.34 3.24 1.47
C VAL A 97 1.72 1.94 1.98
N HIS A 98 2.50 1.11 2.68
CA HIS A 98 2.00 -0.12 3.29
C HIS A 98 0.85 0.15 4.28
N HIS A 99 0.98 1.17 5.13
CA HIS A 99 -0.09 1.58 6.05
C HIS A 99 -1.34 2.04 5.30
N ILE A 100 -1.20 2.83 4.23
CA ILE A 100 -2.33 3.28 3.39
C ILE A 100 -3.05 2.08 2.79
N ILE A 101 -2.32 1.16 2.17
CA ILE A 101 -2.88 -0.01 1.49
C ILE A 101 -3.66 -0.88 2.47
N HIS A 102 -3.07 -1.24 3.61
CA HIS A 102 -3.67 -2.22 4.51
C HIS A 102 -4.62 -1.62 5.55
N ARG A 103 -4.30 -0.44 6.11
CA ARG A 103 -5.09 0.14 7.22
C ARG A 103 -6.13 1.14 6.75
N LYS A 104 -5.89 1.87 5.66
CA LYS A 104 -6.85 2.84 5.13
C LYS A 104 -7.73 2.27 4.02
N LEU A 105 -7.12 1.62 3.03
CA LEU A 105 -7.84 1.04 1.89
C LEU A 105 -8.34 -0.39 2.15
N GLY A 106 -7.78 -1.07 3.16
CA GLY A 106 -8.20 -2.43 3.52
C GLY A 106 -7.81 -3.51 2.51
N TYR A 107 -6.87 -3.23 1.61
CA TYR A 107 -6.43 -4.21 0.62
C TYR A 107 -5.56 -5.30 1.24
N GLY A 108 -5.73 -6.53 0.74
CA GLY A 108 -4.88 -7.69 1.02
C GLY A 108 -4.10 -8.11 -0.23
N LYS A 109 -2.92 -8.71 -0.04
CA LYS A 109 -2.17 -9.33 -1.14
C LYS A 109 -2.78 -10.70 -1.44
N VAL A 110 -3.11 -10.94 -2.70
CA VAL A 110 -3.56 -12.25 -3.22
C VAL A 110 -2.55 -12.71 -4.28
N CYS A 111 -2.21 -13.99 -4.27
CA CYS A 111 -1.36 -14.58 -5.30
C CYS A 111 -2.16 -14.79 -6.59
N ALA A 112 -1.52 -14.60 -7.75
CA ALA A 112 -2.16 -14.89 -9.03
C ALA A 112 -2.58 -16.37 -9.11
N GLN A 113 -3.78 -16.62 -9.60
CA GLN A 113 -4.27 -17.98 -9.83
C GLN A 113 -3.66 -18.53 -11.13
N TRP A 114 -3.21 -19.78 -11.09
CA TRP A 114 -2.75 -20.47 -12.29
C TRP A 114 -3.91 -20.72 -13.25
N VAL A 115 -3.76 -20.26 -14.49
CA VAL A 115 -4.71 -20.51 -15.57
C VAL A 115 -4.10 -21.53 -16.53
N PRO A 116 -4.70 -22.72 -16.73
CA PRO A 116 -4.08 -23.80 -17.50
C PRO A 116 -3.75 -23.48 -18.95
N LYS A 117 -4.49 -22.56 -19.59
CA LYS A 117 -4.27 -22.19 -21.00
C LYS A 117 -4.69 -20.76 -21.27
N HIS A 118 -3.92 -20.07 -22.09
CA HIS A 118 -4.30 -18.78 -22.65
C HIS A 118 -5.29 -19.00 -23.81
N LEU A 119 -6.57 -18.71 -23.56
CA LEU A 119 -7.65 -18.94 -24.53
C LEU A 119 -7.80 -17.76 -25.50
N SER A 120 -8.04 -18.07 -26.78
CA SER A 120 -8.44 -17.06 -27.76
C SER A 120 -9.88 -16.58 -27.54
N ALA A 121 -10.24 -15.45 -28.15
CA ALA A 121 -11.61 -14.91 -28.07
C ALA A 121 -12.65 -15.93 -28.55
N ASN A 122 -12.43 -16.57 -29.70
CA ASN A 122 -13.32 -17.59 -30.25
C ASN A 122 -13.50 -18.78 -29.30
N GLN A 123 -12.43 -19.24 -28.65
CA GLN A 123 -12.49 -20.32 -27.66
C GLN A 123 -13.28 -19.93 -26.42
N LYS A 124 -13.20 -18.68 -25.96
CA LYS A 124 -14.01 -18.17 -24.84
C LYS A 124 -15.49 -18.13 -25.20
N THR A 125 -15.83 -17.63 -26.39
CA THR A 125 -17.22 -17.56 -26.87
C THR A 125 -17.84 -18.95 -27.01
N ALA A 126 -17.11 -19.90 -27.61
CA ALA A 126 -17.58 -21.27 -27.74
C ALA A 126 -17.84 -21.93 -26.37
N ARG A 127 -16.93 -21.74 -25.41
CA ARG A 127 -17.11 -22.25 -24.03
C ARG A 127 -18.32 -21.63 -23.34
N MET A 128 -18.52 -20.31 -23.46
CA MET A 128 -19.70 -19.64 -22.93
C MET A 128 -20.99 -20.21 -23.52
N GLY A 129 -21.04 -20.43 -24.83
CA GLY A 129 -22.19 -21.03 -25.52
C GLY A 129 -22.53 -22.42 -25.00
N ILE A 130 -21.54 -23.31 -24.89
CA ILE A 130 -21.72 -24.68 -24.37
C ILE A 130 -22.24 -24.66 -22.92
N CYS A 131 -21.70 -23.78 -22.07
CA CYS A 131 -22.17 -23.65 -20.69
C CYS A 131 -23.63 -23.17 -20.65
N LEU A 132 -23.99 -22.15 -21.44
CA LEU A 132 -25.35 -21.62 -21.50
C LEU A 132 -26.35 -22.68 -21.96
N THR A 133 -26.05 -23.45 -23.01
CA THR A 133 -26.94 -24.52 -23.47
C THR A 133 -27.09 -25.62 -22.42
N SER A 134 -26.01 -25.98 -21.73
CA SER A 134 -26.03 -27.00 -20.67
C SER A 134 -26.88 -26.56 -19.47
N VAL A 135 -26.80 -25.29 -19.08
CA VAL A 135 -27.63 -24.72 -18.01
C VAL A 135 -29.10 -24.62 -18.45
N SER A 136 -29.37 -24.17 -19.68
CA SER A 136 -30.74 -24.07 -20.18
C SER A 136 -31.42 -25.44 -20.31
N MET A 137 -30.71 -26.47 -20.79
CA MET A 137 -31.24 -27.83 -20.89
C MET A 137 -31.52 -28.44 -19.52
N SER A 138 -30.64 -28.24 -18.54
CA SER A 138 -30.87 -28.71 -17.17
C SER A 138 -32.07 -28.01 -16.51
N MET A 139 -32.25 -26.70 -16.72
CA MET A 139 -33.45 -25.99 -16.27
C MET A 139 -34.73 -26.51 -16.93
N ALA A 140 -34.71 -26.79 -18.24
CA ALA A 140 -35.86 -27.33 -18.97
C ALA A 140 -36.27 -28.72 -18.47
N ILE A 141 -35.29 -29.59 -18.19
CA ILE A 141 -35.54 -30.94 -17.63
C ILE A 141 -36.14 -30.81 -16.22
N ILE A 142 -35.60 -29.94 -15.36
CA ILE A 142 -36.14 -29.70 -14.02
C ILE A 142 -37.59 -29.19 -14.11
N TYR A 143 -37.87 -28.23 -15.00
CA TYR A 143 -39.22 -27.69 -15.17
C TYR A 143 -40.21 -28.76 -15.65
N SER A 144 -39.83 -29.58 -16.64
CA SER A 144 -40.69 -30.67 -17.15
C SER A 144 -40.94 -31.78 -16.13
N CYS A 145 -40.02 -31.98 -15.18
CA CYS A 145 -40.18 -32.98 -14.12
C CYS A 145 -40.89 -32.44 -12.86
N THR A 146 -41.02 -31.12 -12.72
CA THR A 146 -41.60 -30.48 -11.51
C THR A 146 -43.02 -29.97 -11.74
N VAL A 147 -43.42 -29.69 -12.99
CA VAL A 147 -44.81 -29.32 -13.32
C VAL A 147 -45.57 -30.61 -13.67
N PRO A 148 -46.49 -31.09 -12.81
CA PRO A 148 -47.34 -32.21 -13.19
C PRO A 148 -48.19 -31.79 -14.39
N HIS A 149 -48.16 -32.61 -15.44
CA HIS A 149 -48.96 -32.43 -16.64
C HIS A 149 -50.44 -32.38 -16.22
N GLU A 150 -51.03 -31.19 -16.14
CA GLU A 150 -52.47 -31.08 -15.87
C GLU A 150 -53.23 -31.63 -17.08
N LEU A 151 -54.16 -32.55 -16.80
CA LEU A 151 -55.07 -33.22 -17.73
C LEU A 151 -56.27 -32.32 -18.06
#